data_AF-A0A5J4NRF1-F1
#
_entry.id   AF-A0A5J4NRF1-F1
#
_cell.length_a   1.000
_cell.length_b   1.000
_cell.length_c   1.000
_cell.angle_alpha   90.00
_cell.angle_beta   90.00
_cell.angle_gamma   90.00
#
_symmetry.space_group_name_H-M   'P 1'
#
loop_
_entity.id
_entity.type
_entity.pdbx_description
1 polymer ?
#
loop_
_entity_poly.entity_id
_entity_poly.type
_entity_poly.pdbx_seq_one_letter_code
_entity_poly.pdbx_strand_id
1 'polypeptide(L)'
;MIDDSETYKLWRIRKTILKMCKDRGYLVMPKELEQTLDDFKLSVGDPPSRKDLLMVVNHEEDPADMLYVFFPDEEKVNMKTIRAYLNQMQQDSTYRAILVLQEKGLTPFAKTALAELSCKYTLECFFETELMVNITEHQLVPQHDVLTQEEKKELLER
;
A
#
# COMPACT_ATOMS: atom_id res chain seq x y z
N MET A 1 -1.58 -21.49 -18.59
CA MET A 1 -1.99 -20.13 -19.02
C MET A 1 -2.64 -19.35 -17.87
N ILE A 2 -2.11 -19.45 -16.65
CA ILE A 2 -2.61 -18.76 -15.45
C ILE A 2 -1.58 -17.73 -14.95
N ASP A 3 -0.27 -17.96 -15.21
CA ASP A 3 0.83 -17.09 -14.76
C ASP A 3 0.83 -15.67 -15.32
N ASP A 4 0.64 -15.49 -16.63
CA ASP A 4 0.68 -14.12 -17.21
C ASP A 4 -0.41 -13.20 -16.64
N SER A 5 -1.54 -13.77 -16.19
CA SER A 5 -2.64 -12.99 -15.62
C SER A 5 -2.34 -12.52 -14.19
N GLU A 6 -1.72 -13.35 -13.35
CA GLU A 6 -1.41 -12.97 -11.97
C GLU A 6 -0.22 -12.02 -11.91
N THR A 7 0.85 -12.29 -12.68
CA THR A 7 2.00 -11.40 -12.76
C THR A 7 1.59 -10.00 -13.25
N TYR A 8 0.76 -9.93 -14.29
CA TYR A 8 0.20 -8.66 -14.76
C TYR A 8 -0.65 -7.97 -13.70
N LYS A 9 -1.51 -8.72 -12.99
CA LYS A 9 -2.36 -8.19 -11.91
C LYS A 9 -1.51 -7.54 -10.81
N LEU A 10 -0.50 -8.24 -10.30
CA LEU A 10 0.38 -7.75 -9.23
C LEU A 10 1.22 -6.55 -9.69
N TRP A 11 1.70 -6.56 -10.94
CA TRP A 11 2.38 -5.41 -11.54
C TRP A 11 1.46 -4.17 -11.60
N ARG A 12 0.21 -4.33 -12.04
CA ARG A 12 -0.78 -3.24 -12.08
C ARG A 12 -1.07 -2.69 -10.69
N ILE A 13 -1.33 -3.56 -9.72
CA ILE A 13 -1.58 -3.17 -8.33
C ILE A 13 -0.40 -2.40 -7.76
N ARG A 14 0.83 -2.91 -7.96
CA ARG A 14 2.05 -2.24 -7.52
C ARG A 14 2.15 -0.83 -8.11
N LYS A 15 1.88 -0.65 -9.40
CA LYS A 15 1.86 0.67 -10.03
C LYS A 15 0.82 1.61 -9.42
N THR A 16 -0.40 1.13 -9.18
CA THR A 16 -1.45 1.94 -8.53
C THR A 16 -1.01 2.38 -7.12
N ILE A 17 -0.41 1.47 -6.35
CA ILE A 17 0.07 1.80 -5.00
C ILE A 17 1.22 2.81 -5.06
N LEU A 18 2.19 2.65 -5.97
CA LEU A 18 3.29 3.61 -6.11
C LEU A 18 2.78 5.00 -6.47
N LYS A 19 1.76 5.11 -7.34
CA LYS A 19 1.08 6.38 -7.62
C LYS A 19 0.39 6.93 -6.39
N MET A 20 -0.37 6.11 -5.66
CA MET A 20 -1.02 6.50 -4.41
C MET A 20 0.00 6.98 -3.35
N CYS A 21 1.13 6.31 -3.21
CA CYS A 21 2.20 6.73 -2.30
C CYS A 21 2.75 8.11 -2.72
N LYS A 22 3.00 8.32 -4.01
CA LYS A 22 3.42 9.62 -4.53
C LYS A 22 2.38 10.72 -4.25
N ASP A 23 1.11 10.46 -4.53
CA ASP A 23 0.01 11.42 -4.31
C ASP A 23 -0.15 11.76 -2.81
N ARG A 24 0.29 10.86 -1.91
CA ARG A 24 0.32 11.07 -0.45
C ARG A 24 1.60 11.74 0.06
N GLY A 25 2.50 12.20 -0.81
CA GLY A 25 3.75 12.87 -0.41
C GLY A 25 4.91 11.94 -0.06
N TYR A 26 4.84 10.64 -0.43
CA TYR A 26 5.98 9.74 -0.27
C TYR A 26 6.91 9.79 -1.48
N LEU A 27 8.21 9.64 -1.20
CA LEU A 27 9.26 9.60 -2.21
C LEU A 27 9.15 8.32 -3.04
N VAL A 28 8.78 8.49 -4.31
CA VAL A 28 8.71 7.42 -5.30
C VAL A 28 9.50 7.82 -6.54
N MET A 29 10.40 6.96 -6.99
CA MET A 29 11.27 7.30 -8.11
C MET A 29 10.51 7.21 -9.45
N PRO A 30 10.71 8.14 -10.40
CA PRO A 30 10.05 8.07 -11.72
C PRO A 30 10.24 6.74 -12.44
N LYS A 31 11.45 6.16 -12.35
CA LYS A 31 11.76 4.84 -12.91
C LYS A 31 10.87 3.70 -12.38
N GLU A 32 10.40 3.81 -11.13
CA GLU A 32 9.53 2.79 -10.52
C GLU A 32 8.10 2.91 -11.03
N LEU A 33 7.64 4.14 -11.29
CA LEU A 33 6.34 4.42 -11.90
C LEU A 33 6.29 4.00 -13.38
N GLU A 34 7.41 4.15 -14.07
CA GLU A 34 7.54 3.84 -15.49
C GLU A 34 7.92 2.39 -15.78
N GLN A 35 8.25 1.60 -14.75
CA GLN A 35 8.67 0.19 -14.87
C GLN A 35 7.75 -0.61 -15.80
N THR A 36 8.32 -1.27 -16.81
CA THR A 36 7.56 -2.12 -17.73
C THR A 36 7.19 -3.46 -17.09
N LEU A 37 6.26 -4.21 -17.68
CA LEU A 37 5.93 -5.56 -17.21
C LEU A 37 7.14 -6.50 -17.30
N ASP A 38 7.94 -6.38 -18.36
CA ASP A 38 9.11 -7.22 -18.56
C ASP A 38 10.20 -6.90 -17.53
N ASP A 39 10.45 -5.62 -17.25
CA ASP A 39 11.38 -5.21 -16.19
C ASP A 39 10.90 -5.68 -14.81
N PHE A 40 9.59 -5.67 -14.59
CA PHE A 40 9.00 -6.20 -13.37
C PHE A 40 9.28 -7.71 -13.24
N LYS A 41 8.96 -8.50 -14.27
CA LYS A 41 9.26 -9.94 -14.32
C LYS A 41 10.74 -10.24 -14.06
N LEU A 42 11.66 -9.43 -14.61
CA LEU A 42 13.09 -9.57 -14.37
C LEU A 42 13.48 -9.26 -12.90
N SER A 43 12.82 -8.30 -12.27
CA SER A 43 13.12 -7.86 -10.90
C SER A 43 12.59 -8.78 -9.81
N VAL A 44 11.38 -9.33 -9.96
CA VAL A 44 10.68 -10.12 -8.92
C VAL A 44 10.47 -11.59 -9.30
N GLY A 45 10.83 -11.97 -10.53
CA GLY A 45 10.61 -13.31 -11.07
C GLY A 45 9.23 -13.47 -11.73
N ASP A 46 9.07 -14.61 -12.42
CA ASP A 46 7.82 -15.04 -13.05
C ASP A 46 7.64 -16.55 -12.80
N PRO A 47 6.72 -16.97 -11.90
CA PRO A 47 5.77 -16.13 -11.17
C PRO A 47 6.41 -15.32 -10.03
N PRO A 48 5.89 -14.12 -9.72
CA PRO A 48 6.41 -13.26 -8.66
C PRO A 48 6.08 -13.80 -7.27
N SER A 49 7.05 -13.77 -6.36
CA SER A 49 6.84 -14.00 -4.93
C SER A 49 6.23 -12.76 -4.28
N ARG A 50 5.11 -12.89 -3.58
CA ARG A 50 4.43 -11.71 -2.97
C ARG A 50 5.27 -11.08 -1.85
N LYS A 51 6.15 -11.86 -1.20
CA LYS A 51 7.12 -11.32 -0.24
C LYS A 51 8.10 -10.34 -0.88
N ASP A 52 8.46 -10.57 -2.15
CA ASP A 52 9.38 -9.72 -2.91
C ASP A 52 8.67 -8.46 -3.46
N LEU A 53 7.34 -8.39 -3.30
CA LEU A 53 6.56 -7.19 -3.57
C LEU A 53 6.51 -6.21 -2.39
N LEU A 54 7.12 -6.55 -1.25
CA LEU A 54 7.26 -5.64 -0.13
C LEU A 54 7.83 -4.29 -0.59
N MET A 55 7.15 -3.21 -0.25
CA MET A 55 7.63 -1.85 -0.51
C MET A 55 7.79 -1.10 0.80
N VAL A 56 8.84 -0.29 0.86
CA VAL A 56 9.09 0.67 1.93
C VAL A 56 9.33 2.00 1.27
N VAL A 57 8.51 2.99 1.59
CA VAL A 57 8.61 4.35 1.06
C VAL A 57 8.70 5.33 2.22
N ASN A 58 9.51 6.38 2.05
CA ASN A 58 9.71 7.42 3.07
C ASN A 58 8.98 8.69 2.65
N HIS A 59 8.39 9.41 3.60
CA HIS A 59 7.76 10.69 3.32
C HIS A 59 8.81 11.72 2.85
N GLU A 60 8.42 12.61 1.94
CA GLU A 60 9.31 13.63 1.37
C GLU A 60 9.75 14.67 2.41
N GLU A 61 8.83 15.10 3.28
CA GLU A 61 9.09 16.12 4.29
C GLU A 61 9.61 15.56 5.63
N ASP A 62 9.26 14.30 5.94
CA ASP A 62 9.62 13.65 7.21
C ASP A 62 10.17 12.23 6.97
N PRO A 63 11.50 12.07 6.88
CA PRO A 63 12.11 10.76 6.66
C PRO A 63 11.83 9.73 7.78
N ALA A 64 11.37 10.16 8.96
CA ALA A 64 10.95 9.24 10.02
C ALA A 64 9.53 8.67 9.77
N ASP A 65 8.72 9.34 8.95
CA ASP A 65 7.42 8.85 8.50
C ASP A 65 7.63 7.88 7.33
N MET A 66 7.85 6.62 7.69
CA MET A 66 7.97 5.52 6.75
C MET A 66 6.62 4.81 6.57
N LEU A 67 6.38 4.31 5.37
CA LEU A 67 5.19 3.53 5.03
C LEU A 67 5.60 2.19 4.45
N TYR A 68 5.14 1.14 5.12
CA TYR A 68 5.26 -0.22 4.66
C TYR A 68 4.08 -0.61 3.77
N VAL A 69 4.34 -1.35 2.70
CA VAL A 69 3.28 -1.99 1.90
C VAL A 69 3.54 -3.49 1.85
N PHE A 70 2.67 -4.26 2.50
CA PHE A 70 2.76 -5.71 2.56
C PHE A 70 1.77 -6.37 1.59
N PHE A 71 2.23 -7.46 0.98
CA PHE A 71 1.42 -8.36 0.14
C PHE A 71 1.38 -9.74 0.79
N PRO A 72 0.34 -10.06 1.58
CA PRO A 72 0.18 -11.37 2.18
C PRO A 72 -0.01 -12.47 1.13
N ASP A 73 0.67 -13.60 1.33
CA ASP A 73 0.49 -14.82 0.53
C ASP A 73 -0.85 -15.51 0.78
N GLU A 74 -1.37 -15.38 2.01
CA GLU A 74 -2.60 -16.03 2.43
C GLU A 74 -3.83 -15.36 1.82
N GLU A 75 -4.70 -16.12 1.14
CA GLU A 75 -5.99 -15.61 0.67
C GLU A 75 -6.82 -14.99 1.80
N LYS A 76 -6.74 -15.61 2.99
CA LYS A 76 -7.39 -15.16 4.21
C LYS A 76 -6.35 -14.95 5.31
N VAL A 77 -6.03 -13.68 5.56
CA VAL A 77 -4.93 -13.29 6.44
C VAL A 77 -5.29 -13.52 7.91
N ASN A 78 -4.43 -14.26 8.60
CA ASN A 78 -4.58 -14.56 10.03
C ASN A 78 -3.76 -13.63 10.94
N MET A 79 -3.97 -13.75 12.25
CA MET A 79 -3.28 -12.94 13.27
C MET A 79 -1.77 -13.17 13.29
N LYS A 80 -1.30 -14.38 12.99
CA LYS A 80 0.12 -14.73 13.03
C LYS A 80 0.89 -13.91 12.00
N THR A 81 0.33 -13.80 10.80
CA THR A 81 0.89 -13.01 9.69
C THR A 81 0.94 -11.52 10.05
N ILE A 82 -0.15 -10.96 10.59
CA ILE A 82 -0.19 -9.56 11.03
C ILE A 82 0.85 -9.28 12.12
N ARG A 83 0.98 -10.16 13.12
CA ARG A 83 1.99 -10.00 14.17
C ARG A 83 3.42 -10.01 13.63
N ALA A 84 3.69 -10.81 12.60
CA ALA A 84 5.00 -10.81 11.94
C ALA A 84 5.30 -9.45 11.29
N TYR A 85 4.33 -8.86 10.59
CA TYR A 85 4.48 -7.52 10.00
C TYR A 85 4.65 -6.43 11.06
N LEU A 86 3.87 -6.48 12.14
CA LEU A 86 4.01 -5.54 13.26
C LEU A 86 5.39 -5.62 13.91
N ASN A 87 5.95 -6.82 14.06
CA ASN A 87 7.30 -6.99 14.61
C ASN A 87 8.34 -6.37 13.67
N GLN A 88 8.20 -6.54 12.36
CA GLN A 88 9.08 -5.92 11.37
C GLN A 88 8.97 -4.39 11.41
N MET A 89 7.75 -3.85 11.40
CA MET A 89 7.51 -2.41 11.53
C MET A 89 8.10 -1.85 12.83
N GLN A 90 7.99 -2.59 13.94
CA GLN A 90 8.54 -2.16 15.23
C GLN A 90 10.06 -2.13 15.24
N GLN A 91 10.74 -3.04 14.52
CA GLN A 91 12.20 -3.01 14.38
C GLN A 91 12.67 -1.75 13.67
N ASP A 92 11.93 -1.32 12.64
CA ASP A 92 12.23 -0.12 11.87
C ASP A 92 11.56 1.14 12.42
N SER A 93 11.00 1.08 13.63
CA SER A 93 10.31 2.20 14.29
C SER A 93 9.23 2.87 13.43
N THR A 94 8.55 2.08 12.61
CA THR A 94 7.49 2.52 11.69
C THR A 94 6.11 2.21 12.26
N TYR A 95 5.15 3.12 12.06
CA TYR A 95 3.79 2.97 12.60
C TYR A 95 2.70 2.91 11.52
N ARG A 96 3.05 3.10 10.25
CA ARG A 96 2.11 3.10 9.13
C ARG A 96 2.37 1.93 8.19
N ALA A 97 1.30 1.23 7.82
CA ALA A 97 1.39 0.24 6.76
C ALA A 97 0.09 0.10 5.97
N ILE A 98 0.24 -0.31 4.72
CA ILE A 98 -0.82 -0.78 3.84
C ILE A 98 -0.73 -2.29 3.72
N LEU A 99 -1.86 -2.96 3.89
CA LEU A 99 -2.03 -4.39 3.64
C LEU A 99 -2.85 -4.58 2.35
N VAL A 100 -2.23 -5.22 1.36
CA VAL A 100 -2.88 -5.54 0.08
C VAL A 100 -3.50 -6.94 0.18
N LEU A 101 -4.78 -7.00 0.48
CA LEU A 101 -5.52 -8.22 0.76
C LEU A 101 -6.07 -8.88 -0.51
N GLN A 102 -6.05 -10.21 -0.53
CA GLN A 102 -6.77 -11.00 -1.53
C GLN A 102 -8.27 -11.05 -1.22
N GLU A 103 -9.06 -11.71 -2.07
CA GLU A 103 -10.53 -11.72 -2.04
C GLU A 103 -11.14 -12.13 -0.69
N LYS A 104 -10.54 -13.10 0.01
CA LYS A 104 -11.09 -13.58 1.31
C LYS A 104 -10.72 -12.67 2.49
N GLY A 105 -9.86 -11.67 2.28
CA GLY A 105 -9.56 -10.61 3.24
C GLY A 105 -8.98 -11.10 4.57
N LEU A 106 -9.42 -10.48 5.67
CA LEU A 106 -8.96 -10.80 7.01
C LEU A 106 -9.85 -11.86 7.68
N THR A 107 -9.26 -12.66 8.57
CA THR A 107 -10.06 -13.43 9.55
C THR A 107 -10.82 -12.50 10.51
N PRO A 108 -12.00 -12.87 11.03
CA PRO A 108 -12.73 -12.03 11.98
C PRO A 108 -11.90 -11.64 13.21
N PHE A 109 -11.11 -12.58 13.73
CA PHE A 109 -10.19 -12.33 14.84
C PHE A 109 -9.06 -11.35 14.48
N ALA A 110 -8.52 -11.44 13.26
CA ALA A 110 -7.58 -10.46 12.74
C ALA A 110 -8.18 -9.06 12.66
N LYS A 111 -9.40 -8.95 12.13
CA LYS A 111 -10.10 -7.67 12.00
C LYS A 111 -10.33 -6.99 13.36
N THR A 112 -10.76 -7.75 14.38
CA THR A 112 -10.97 -7.20 15.72
C THR A 112 -9.66 -6.69 16.32
N ALA A 113 -8.57 -7.45 16.25
CA ALA A 113 -7.34 -6.98 16.87
C ALA A 113 -6.68 -5.84 16.08
N LEU A 114 -6.85 -5.74 14.76
CA LEU A 114 -6.44 -4.54 14.01
C LEU A 114 -7.15 -3.29 14.51
N ALA A 115 -8.44 -3.40 14.86
CA ALA A 115 -9.19 -2.30 15.44
C ALA A 115 -8.63 -1.91 16.82
N GLU A 116 -8.22 -2.88 17.65
CA GLU A 116 -7.57 -2.60 18.95
C GLU A 116 -6.19 -1.96 18.80
N LEU A 117 -5.44 -2.36 17.77
CA LEU A 117 -4.09 -1.86 17.47
C LEU A 117 -4.08 -0.48 16.80
N SER A 118 -5.24 -0.01 16.33
CA SER A 118 -5.40 1.28 15.66
C SER A 118 -5.01 2.48 16.52
N CYS A 119 -4.91 2.31 17.85
CA CYS A 119 -4.44 3.33 18.77
C CYS A 119 -2.93 3.62 18.64
N LYS A 120 -2.15 2.65 18.15
CA LYS A 120 -0.68 2.74 18.03
C LYS A 120 -0.21 2.68 16.58
N TYR A 121 -0.86 1.86 15.75
CA TYR A 121 -0.48 1.63 14.36
C TYR A 121 -1.59 2.07 13.42
N THR A 122 -1.23 2.77 12.35
CA THR A 122 -2.15 3.08 11.25
C THR A 122 -2.01 2.01 10.19
N LEU A 123 -2.94 1.04 10.20
CA LEU A 123 -2.97 -0.07 9.26
C LEU A 123 -4.15 0.09 8.30
N GLU A 124 -3.84 0.38 7.05
CA GLU A 124 -4.82 0.48 5.97
C GLU A 124 -4.93 -0.85 5.24
N CYS A 125 -6.14 -1.26 4.88
CA CYS A 125 -6.39 -2.49 4.16
C CYS A 125 -7.05 -2.17 2.82
N PHE A 126 -6.47 -2.66 1.73
CA PHE A 126 -7.02 -2.54 0.37
C PHE A 126 -7.16 -3.92 -0.24
N PHE A 127 -8.22 -4.14 -1.01
CA PHE A 127 -8.33 -5.37 -1.79
C PHE A 127 -7.57 -5.25 -3.12
N GLU A 128 -6.97 -6.34 -3.56
CA GLU A 128 -6.30 -6.40 -4.87
C GLU A 128 -7.22 -5.97 -6.02
N THR A 129 -8.51 -6.32 -5.94
CA THR A 129 -9.52 -5.95 -6.95
C THR A 129 -9.76 -4.44 -7.01
N GLU A 130 -9.66 -3.73 -5.88
CA GLU A 130 -9.82 -2.28 -5.81
C GLU A 130 -8.62 -1.54 -6.42
N LEU A 131 -7.42 -2.12 -6.30
CA LEU A 131 -6.17 -1.51 -6.75
C LEU A 131 -5.80 -1.81 -8.21
N MET A 132 -6.61 -2.62 -8.92
CA MET A 132 -6.39 -2.90 -10.34
C MET A 132 -6.50 -1.66 -11.24
N VAL A 133 -7.33 -0.71 -10.82
CA VAL A 133 -7.60 0.54 -11.53
C VAL A 133 -7.43 1.70 -10.57
N ASN A 134 -6.61 2.68 -10.94
CA ASN A 134 -6.52 3.91 -10.17
C ASN A 134 -7.75 4.79 -10.46
N ILE A 135 -8.67 4.88 -9.50
CA ILE A 135 -9.91 5.64 -9.67
C ILE A 135 -9.68 7.15 -9.74
N THR A 136 -8.56 7.67 -9.23
CA THR A 136 -8.25 9.11 -9.27
C THR A 136 -7.94 9.61 -10.69
N GLU A 137 -7.58 8.70 -11.59
CA GLU A 137 -7.33 9.00 -13.02
C GLU A 137 -8.62 8.99 -13.86
N HIS A 138 -9.75 8.65 -13.25
CA HIS A 138 -11.01 8.61 -13.95
C HIS A 138 -11.54 10.03 -14.23
N GLN A 139 -12.04 10.27 -15.45
CA GLN A 139 -12.49 11.60 -15.91
C GLN A 139 -13.53 12.27 -14.99
N LEU A 140 -14.36 11.48 -14.30
CA LEU A 140 -15.40 11.98 -13.41
C LEU A 140 -14.92 12.29 -11.98
N VAL A 141 -13.66 11.98 -11.65
CA VAL A 141 -13.10 12.22 -10.32
C VAL A 141 -12.25 13.50 -10.38
N PRO A 142 -12.66 14.59 -9.71
CA PRO A 142 -11.85 15.80 -9.66
C PRO A 142 -10.58 15.55 -8.82
N GLN A 143 -9.60 16.43 -8.97
CA GLN A 143 -8.42 16.43 -8.09
C GLN A 143 -8.83 16.82 -6.67
N HIS A 144 -8.29 16.10 -5.67
CA HIS A 144 -8.52 16.35 -4.26
C HIS A 144 -7.17 16.58 -3.59
N ASP A 145 -6.98 17.76 -3.00
CA ASP A 145 -5.77 18.11 -2.25
C ASP A 145 -6.09 18.15 -0.75
N VAL A 146 -5.22 17.58 0.07
CA VAL A 146 -5.38 17.54 1.53
C VAL A 146 -4.90 18.87 2.12
N LEU A 147 -5.78 19.60 2.79
CA LEU A 147 -5.44 20.86 3.44
C LEU A 147 -4.54 20.64 4.67
N THR A 148 -3.53 21.48 4.80
CA THR A 148 -2.71 21.58 6.02
C THR A 148 -3.54 22.16 7.18
N GLN A 149 -3.02 22.02 8.42
CA GLN A 149 -3.70 22.60 9.58
C GLN A 149 -3.77 24.13 9.51
N GLU A 150 -2.80 24.77 8.87
CA GLU A 150 -2.74 26.22 8.70
C GLU A 150 -3.78 26.69 7.68
N GLU A 151 -3.81 26.07 6.49
CA GLU A 151 -4.82 26.35 5.46
C GLU A 151 -6.23 26.07 5.97
N LYS A 152 -6.41 25.01 6.76
CA LYS A 152 -7.70 24.70 7.38
C LYS A 152 -8.15 25.80 8.34
N LYS A 153 -7.24 26.38 9.14
CA LYS A 153 -7.57 27.50 10.03
C LYS A 153 -7.93 28.74 9.23
N GLU A 154 -7.13 29.10 8.22
CA GLU A 154 -7.42 30.25 7.35
C GLU A 154 -8.78 30.09 6.65
N LEU A 155 -9.10 28.90 6.17
CA LEU A 155 -10.37 28.61 5.52
C LEU A 155 -11.57 28.79 6.46
N LEU A 156 -11.41 28.45 7.74
CA LEU A 156 -12.46 28.59 8.76
C LEU A 156 -12.61 30.03 9.27
N GLU A 157 -11.56 30.84 9.15
CA GLU A 157 -11.57 32.26 9.53
C GLU A 157 -12.21 33.16 8.44
N ARG A 158 -12.40 32.65 7.23
CA ARG A 158 -13.11 33.31 6.12
C ARG A 158 -14.61 33.01 6.14
#